data_AF-A0A938W8G8-F1
#
_entry.id   AF-A0A938W8G8-F1
#
_cell.length_a   1.000
_cell.length_b   1.000
_cell.length_c   1.000
_cell.angle_alpha   90.00
_cell.angle_beta   90.00
_cell.angle_gamma   90.00
#
_symmetry.space_group_name_H-M   'P 1'
#
loop_
_entity.id
_entity.type
_entity.pdbx_description
1 polymer ?
#
loop_
_entity_poly.entity_id
_entity_poly.type
_entity_poly.pdbx_seq_one_letter_code
_entity_poly.pdbx_strand_id
1 'polypeptide(L)'
;MGKGFVDVYLEPFLARFPDMQYGYLLELKYLPRGELTEAKLAAAVQDAEAQLARYAADARLRKVAGRATIVPVVLVYHGWELVYRGEPGAPCDASSPQT
;
A
#
# COMPACT_ATOMS: atom_id res chain seq x y z
N MET A 1 20.19 -10.28 -1.92
CA MET A 1 19.31 -9.35 -1.19
C MET A 1 17.88 -9.82 -1.41
N GLY A 2 17.19 -10.17 -0.33
CA GLY A 2 15.91 -10.88 -0.38
C GLY A 2 14.85 -10.10 -1.16
N LYS A 3 14.11 -10.82 -2.02
CA LYS A 3 12.87 -10.32 -2.62
C LYS A 3 11.88 -10.11 -1.47
N GLY A 4 11.79 -8.88 -0.95
CA GLY A 4 10.79 -8.54 0.06
C GLY A 4 9.41 -8.69 -0.55
N PHE A 5 8.55 -9.47 0.10
CA PHE A 5 7.14 -9.53 -0.23
C PHE A 5 6.45 -8.31 0.39
N VAL A 6 5.39 -7.83 -0.25
CA VAL A 6 4.44 -6.93 0.41
C VAL A 6 3.76 -7.66 1.57
N ASP A 7 3.37 -6.96 2.63
CA ASP A 7 2.69 -7.58 3.77
C ASP A 7 1.41 -8.31 3.36
N VAL A 8 0.59 -7.69 2.50
CA VAL A 8 -0.62 -8.31 1.94
C VAL A 8 -0.71 -8.09 0.45
N TYR A 9 -0.87 -9.17 -0.30
CA TYR A 9 -1.27 -9.13 -1.71
C TYR A 9 -2.66 -9.76 -1.88
N LEU A 10 -3.62 -8.93 -2.28
CA LEU A 10 -4.95 -9.38 -2.68
C LEU A 10 -4.97 -9.56 -4.20
N GLU A 11 -4.61 -10.76 -4.64
CA GLU A 11 -4.65 -11.14 -6.05
C GLU A 11 -6.11 -11.25 -6.52
N PRO A 12 -6.51 -10.53 -7.59
CA PRO A 12 -7.87 -10.62 -8.10
C PRO A 12 -8.10 -12.02 -8.67
N PHE A 13 -9.18 -12.69 -8.26
CA PHE A 13 -9.45 -14.08 -8.65
C PHE A 13 -10.09 -14.19 -10.04
N LEU A 14 -9.34 -13.76 -11.05
CA LEU A 14 -9.79 -13.60 -12.44
C LEU A 14 -10.18 -14.90 -13.17
N ALA A 15 -9.83 -16.07 -12.60
CA ALA A 15 -10.27 -17.35 -13.15
C ALA A 15 -11.75 -17.65 -12.84
N ARG A 16 -12.24 -17.17 -11.69
CA ARG A 16 -13.64 -17.32 -11.27
C ARG A 16 -14.47 -16.07 -11.55
N PHE A 17 -13.87 -14.90 -11.38
CA PHE A 17 -14.51 -13.59 -11.54
C PHE A 17 -13.73 -12.78 -12.58
N PRO A 18 -13.94 -13.05 -13.89
CA PRO A 18 -13.15 -12.44 -14.95
C PRO A 18 -13.35 -10.92 -15.11
N ASP A 19 -14.43 -10.39 -14.54
CA ASP A 19 -14.81 -8.98 -14.48
C ASP A 19 -14.24 -8.25 -13.25
N MET A 20 -13.55 -8.96 -12.34
CA MET A 20 -12.96 -8.36 -11.14
C MET A 20 -11.91 -7.32 -11.52
N GLN A 21 -12.19 -6.05 -11.23
CA GLN A 21 -11.38 -4.93 -11.73
C GLN A 21 -10.18 -4.59 -10.86
N TYR A 22 -10.17 -4.99 -9.59
CA TYR A 22 -9.20 -4.51 -8.61
C TYR A 22 -8.54 -5.66 -7.84
N GLY A 23 -7.23 -5.51 -7.64
CA GLY A 23 -6.47 -6.18 -6.58
C GLY A 23 -5.70 -5.14 -5.78
N TYR A 24 -5.11 -5.55 -4.65
CA TYR A 24 -4.46 -4.62 -3.73
C TYR A 24 -3.09 -5.11 -3.28
N LEU A 25 -2.17 -4.17 -3.10
CA LEU A 25 -0.90 -4.37 -2.42
C LEU A 25 -0.91 -3.49 -1.18
N LEU A 26 -0.96 -4.09 0.02
CA LEU A 26 -1.00 -3.35 1.27
C LEU A 26 0.35 -3.47 1.96
N GLU A 27 1.01 -2.35 2.16
CA GLU A 27 2.24 -2.26 2.96
C GLU A 27 1.93 -1.57 4.29
N LEU A 28 2.25 -2.24 5.39
CA LEU A 28 1.97 -1.78 6.74
C LEU A 28 3.25 -1.28 7.38
N LYS A 29 3.16 -0.11 8.03
CA LYS A 29 4.21 0.41 8.90
C LYS A 29 3.67 0.62 10.30
N TYR A 30 4.55 0.43 11.26
CA TYR A 30 4.24 0.58 12.67
C TYR A 30 5.20 1.57 13.32
N LEU A 31 4.63 2.56 13.99
CA LEU A 31 5.32 3.48 14.88
C LEU A 31 4.95 3.10 16.33
N PRO A 32 5.94 2.85 17.21
CA PRO A 32 5.68 2.60 18.62
C PRO A 32 4.97 3.78 19.31
N ARG A 33 4.24 3.48 20.39
CA ARG A 33 3.59 4.52 21.21
C ARG A 33 4.61 5.57 21.66
N GLY A 34 4.24 6.85 21.58
CA GLY A 34 5.13 7.97 21.92
C GLY A 34 6.15 8.36 20.84
N GLU A 35 6.25 7.62 19.73
CA GLU A 35 7.20 7.91 18.66
C GLU A 35 6.60 8.63 17.44
N LEU A 36 5.35 9.07 17.51
CA LEU A 36 4.73 9.79 16.40
C LEU A 36 5.33 11.20 16.27
N THR A 37 6.07 11.42 15.20
CA THR A 37 6.51 12.74 14.74
C THR A 37 6.31 12.84 13.23
N GLU A 38 6.19 14.05 12.70
CA GLU A 38 6.05 14.26 11.25
C GLU A 38 7.21 13.61 10.47
N ALA A 39 8.44 13.75 10.97
CA ALA A 39 9.62 13.16 10.34
C ALA A 39 9.58 11.63 10.33
N LYS A 40 9.16 10.99 11.43
CA LYS A 40 9.04 9.53 11.51
C LYS A 40 7.90 8.99 10.66
N LEU A 41 6.78 9.71 10.62
CA LEU A 41 5.67 9.38 9.74
C LEU A 41 6.08 9.47 8.26
N ALA A 42 6.70 10.57 7.86
CA ALA A 42 7.18 10.76 6.49
C ALA A 42 8.19 9.68 6.09
N ALA A 43 9.14 9.33 6.98
CA ALA A 43 10.10 8.26 6.73
C ALA A 43 9.42 6.88 6.58
N ALA A 44 8.41 6.59 7.42
CA ALA A 44 7.64 5.35 7.32
C ALA A 44 6.87 5.26 5.98
N VAL A 45 6.21 6.35 5.58
CA VAL A 45 5.49 6.43 4.30
C VAL A 45 6.45 6.24 3.13
N GLN A 46 7.59 6.95 3.12
CA GLN A 46 8.60 6.82 2.06
C GLN A 46 9.18 5.40 1.95
N ASP A 47 9.46 4.75 3.09
CA ASP A 47 9.91 3.35 3.08
C ASP A 47 8.83 2.45 2.49
N ALA A 48 7.58 2.61 2.89
CA ALA A 48 6.45 1.83 2.39
C ALA A 48 6.25 1.99 0.88
N GLU A 49 6.27 3.23 0.38
CA GLU A 49 6.19 3.54 -1.04
C GLU A 49 7.33 2.89 -1.83
N ALA A 50 8.56 2.92 -1.30
CA ALA A 50 9.71 2.27 -1.91
C ALA A 50 9.59 0.73 -1.90
N GLN A 51 8.95 0.13 -0.89
CA GLN A 51 8.66 -1.31 -0.87
C GLN A 51 7.62 -1.67 -1.93
N LEU A 52 6.51 -0.93 -1.98
CA LEU A 52 5.44 -1.11 -2.95
C LEU A 52 5.93 -0.94 -4.39
N ALA A 53 6.75 0.07 -4.67
CA ALA A 53 7.34 0.30 -5.99
C ALA A 53 8.23 -0.87 -6.44
N ARG A 54 9.03 -1.44 -5.53
CA ARG A 54 9.85 -2.63 -5.82
C ARG A 54 8.99 -3.84 -6.15
N TYR A 55 7.92 -4.07 -5.38
CA TYR A 55 7.02 -5.21 -5.62
C TYR A 55 6.18 -5.03 -6.89
N ALA A 56 5.72 -3.81 -7.19
CA ALA A 56 5.02 -3.46 -8.43
C ALA A 56 5.85 -3.76 -9.69
N ALA A 57 7.18 -3.67 -9.59
CA ALA A 57 8.11 -4.03 -10.66
C ALA A 57 8.32 -5.55 -10.84
N ASP A 58 7.79 -6.40 -9.96
CA ASP A 58 7.95 -7.86 -10.05
C ASP A 58 7.17 -8.45 -11.24
N ALA A 59 7.78 -9.41 -11.92
CA ALA A 59 7.23 -10.10 -13.08
C ALA A 59 5.88 -10.80 -12.80
N ARG A 60 5.57 -11.16 -11.55
CA ARG A 60 4.28 -11.76 -11.19
C ARG A 60 3.11 -10.79 -11.41
N LEU A 61 3.28 -9.53 -11.05
CA LEU A 61 2.27 -8.49 -11.24
C LEU A 61 2.00 -8.19 -12.71
N ARG A 62 3.02 -8.31 -13.56
CA ARG A 62 2.89 -8.09 -15.00
C ARG A 62 1.92 -9.06 -15.70
N LYS A 63 1.63 -10.22 -15.10
CA LYS A 63 0.63 -11.18 -15.63
C LYS A 63 -0.81 -10.75 -15.36
N VAL A 64 -1.02 -9.94 -14.32
CA VAL A 64 -2.34 -9.43 -13.92
C VAL A 64 -2.55 -8.01 -14.47
N ALA A 65 -1.46 -7.24 -14.62
CA ALA A 65 -1.42 -5.92 -15.23
C ALA A 65 -1.96 -6.00 -16.67
N GLY A 66 -3.16 -5.47 -16.89
CA GLY A 66 -3.89 -5.53 -18.16
C GLY A 66 -5.25 -6.23 -18.08
N ARG A 67 -5.51 -6.97 -16.99
CA ARG A 67 -6.83 -7.55 -16.70
C ARG A 67 -7.50 -6.95 -15.48
N ALA A 68 -6.72 -6.46 -14.53
CA ALA A 68 -7.18 -5.74 -13.35
C ALA A 68 -6.18 -4.65 -12.98
N THR A 69 -6.68 -3.59 -12.35
CA THR A 69 -5.88 -2.55 -11.72
C THR A 69 -5.40 -3.05 -10.38
N ILE A 70 -4.09 -3.01 -10.14
CA ILE A 70 -3.55 -3.32 -8.82
C ILE A 70 -3.27 -2.01 -8.09
N VAL A 71 -3.96 -1.79 -6.98
CA VAL A 71 -3.89 -0.57 -6.19
C VAL A 71 -2.89 -0.75 -5.04
N PRO A 72 -1.77 -0.03 -5.04
CA PRO A 72 -0.86 0.01 -3.90
C PRO A 72 -1.45 0.89 -2.79
N VAL A 73 -1.37 0.44 -1.55
CA VAL A 73 -1.87 1.15 -0.37
C VAL A 73 -0.83 1.09 0.74
N VAL A 74 -0.53 2.24 1.32
CA VAL A 74 0.29 2.40 2.51
C VAL A 74 -0.61 2.63 3.71
N LEU A 75 -0.40 1.86 4.78
CA LEU A 75 -1.06 2.04 6.06
C LEU A 75 0.01 2.23 7.15
N VAL A 76 -0.03 3.34 7.88
CA VAL A 76 0.87 3.57 9.03
C VAL A 76 0.07 3.62 10.31
N TYR A 77 0.41 2.73 11.24
CA TYR A 77 -0.19 2.66 12.57
C TYR A 77 0.73 3.27 13.62
N HIS A 78 0.16 4.02 14.57
CA HIS A 78 0.81 4.45 15.81
C HIS A 78 0.16 3.73 16.99
N GLY A 79 0.87 2.76 17.57
CA GLY A 79 0.21 1.84 18.49
C GLY A 79 -0.94 1.09 17.81
N TRP A 80 -2.19 1.40 18.14
CA TRP A 80 -3.37 0.78 17.53
C TRP A 80 -4.11 1.72 16.56
N GLU A 81 -3.73 3.00 16.53
CA GLU A 81 -4.39 4.02 15.74
C GLU A 81 -3.81 4.06 14.33
N LEU A 82 -4.68 4.12 13.31
CA LEU A 82 -4.25 4.35 11.93
C LEU A 82 -4.04 5.85 11.73
N VAL A 83 -2.78 6.27 11.59
CA VAL A 83 -2.40 7.69 11.51
C VAL A 83 -2.14 8.16 10.09
N TYR A 84 -1.97 7.24 9.14
CA TYR A 84 -1.87 7.55 7.72
C TYR A 84 -2.44 6.42 6.86
N ARG A 85 -3.17 6.83 5.81
CA ARG A 85 -3.57 5.98 4.68
C ARG A 85 -3.29 6.73 3.39
N GLY A 86 -2.71 6.07 2.40
CA GLY A 86 -2.43 6.69 1.12
C GLY A 86 -2.19 5.68 0.01
N GLU A 87 -2.48 6.09 -1.22
CA GLU A 87 -2.11 5.36 -2.43
C GLU A 87 -0.90 6.06 -3.04
N PRO A 88 0.26 5.39 -3.20
CA PRO A 88 1.45 5.99 -3.78
C PRO A 88 1.15 6.59 -5.16
N GLY A 89 1.35 7.90 -5.31
CA GLY A 89 1.09 8.62 -6.57
C GLY A 89 -0.36 9.00 -6.83
N ALA A 90 -1.31 8.68 -5.95
CA ALA A 90 -2.61 9.35 -5.96
C ALA A 90 -2.43 10.81 -5.49
N PRO A 91 -3.19 11.77 -6.06
CA PRO A 91 -3.25 13.12 -5.50
C PRO A 91 -3.57 13.01 -4.00
N CYS A 92 -2.90 13.83 -3.19
CA CYS A 92 -3.26 13.94 -1.78
C CYS A 92 -4.62 14.64 -1.73
N ASP A 93 -5.70 13.86 -1.65
CA ASP A 93 -7.05 14.36 -1.44
C ASP A 93 -7.14 14.95 -0.03
N ALA A 94 -6.67 16.18 0.14
CA ALA A 94 -6.76 16.95 1.38
C ALA A 94 -8.20 17.42 1.68
N SER A 95 -9.20 16.59 1.36
CA SER A 95 -10.61 16.88 1.60
C SER A 95 -11.40 15.59 1.81
N SER A 96 -11.37 15.08 3.03
CA SER A 96 -12.54 14.42 3.61
C SER A 96 -12.91 15.14 4.92
N PRO A 97 -14.18 15.51 5.11
CA PRO A 97 -14.61 16.28 6.27
C PRO A 97 -14.46 15.43 7.54
N GLN A 98 -13.99 16.07 8.60
CA GLN A 98 -14.17 15.56 9.96
C GLN A 98 -15.68 15.46 10.20
N THR A 99 -16.16 14.26 10.49
CA THR A 99 -17.49 14.02 11.08
C THR A 99 -17.30 13.59 12.50
#